data_AF-A0A8X8Y7Z9-F1
#
_entry.id   AF-A0A8X8Y7Z9-F1
#
_cell.length_a   1.000
_cell.length_b   1.000
_cell.length_c   1.000
_cell.angle_alpha   90.00
_cell.angle_beta   90.00
_cell.angle_gamma   90.00
#
_symmetry.space_group_name_H-M   'P 1'
#
loop_
_entity.id
_entity.type
_entity.pdbx_description
1 polymer ?
#
loop_
_entity_poly.entity_id
_entity_poly.type
_entity_poly.pdbx_seq_one_letter_code
_entity_poly.pdbx_strand_id
1 'polypeptide(L)'
;MHESPRRRSVSTEEEFSECGRQGPAVKPRKGDALLFYSLYPDATPDTASLHAGCPVDEGEKWSATKWIHVNSFDKVVGGHCSDSDENCERWASLGECNKNPEYMIGSSDLPGYCRKSCKVC
;
A
#
# COMPACT_ATOMS: atom_id res chain seq x y z
N MET A 1 0.82 -30.16 -27.68
CA MET A 1 0.62 -28.99 -26.79
C MET A 1 1.67 -27.97 -27.14
N HIS A 2 1.28 -26.73 -27.41
CA HIS A 2 2.20 -25.67 -27.82
C HIS A 2 2.72 -25.00 -26.52
N GLU A 3 3.96 -25.31 -26.14
CA GLU A 3 4.64 -24.70 -24.99
C GLU A 3 4.90 -23.23 -25.32
N SER A 4 4.27 -22.32 -24.58
CA SER A 4 4.49 -20.88 -24.71
C SER A 4 5.88 -20.53 -24.13
N PRO A 5 6.76 -19.82 -24.87
CA PRO A 5 8.11 -19.51 -24.39
C PRO A 5 8.03 -18.42 -23.32
N ARG A 6 7.84 -18.81 -22.05
CA ARG A 6 7.84 -17.86 -20.94
C ARG A 6 9.26 -17.42 -20.62
N ARG A 7 9.49 -16.14 -20.92
CA ARG A 7 10.54 -15.22 -20.45
C ARG A 7 11.93 -15.41 -21.07
N ARG A 8 12.10 -14.71 -22.19
CA ARG A 8 13.37 -14.25 -22.75
C ARG A 8 14.24 -13.62 -21.65
N SER A 9 15.46 -14.16 -21.55
CA SER A 9 16.73 -13.50 -21.22
C SER A 9 16.63 -12.14 -20.52
N VAL A 10 17.20 -12.07 -19.31
CA VAL A 10 17.75 -10.82 -18.74
C VAL A 10 18.54 -10.14 -19.87
N SER A 11 18.04 -8.99 -20.34
CA SER A 11 18.65 -8.23 -21.42
C SER A 11 20.07 -7.85 -21.01
N THR A 12 21.02 -8.18 -21.86
CA THR A 12 22.45 -7.87 -21.71
C THR A 12 22.65 -6.38 -21.44
N GLU A 13 23.62 -6.04 -20.59
CA GLU A 13 23.94 -4.70 -20.05
C GLU A 13 24.06 -3.57 -21.09
N GLU A 14 24.26 -3.92 -22.37
CA GLU A 14 24.33 -2.99 -23.49
C GLU A 14 22.99 -2.33 -23.88
N GLU A 15 21.84 -2.86 -23.42
CA GLU A 15 20.52 -2.37 -23.83
C GLU A 15 19.97 -1.21 -22.98
N PHE A 16 20.64 -0.89 -21.87
CA PHE A 16 20.25 0.17 -20.93
C PHE A 16 21.17 1.39 -21.03
N SER A 17 20.62 2.57 -20.75
CA SER A 17 21.38 3.82 -20.61
C SER A 17 22.31 3.77 -19.39
N GLU A 18 23.24 4.73 -19.28
CA GLU A 18 24.17 4.80 -18.14
C GLU A 18 23.44 4.77 -16.78
N CYS A 19 22.36 5.56 -16.66
CA CYS A 19 21.50 5.54 -15.48
C CYS A 19 20.87 4.15 -15.24
N GLY A 20 20.41 3.48 -16.30
CA GLY A 20 19.79 2.16 -16.20
C GLY A 20 20.73 1.04 -15.78
N ARG A 21 22.05 1.27 -15.82
CA ARG A 21 23.06 0.30 -15.36
C ARG A 21 23.41 0.43 -13.88
N GLN A 22 22.91 1.45 -13.19
CA GLN A 22 23.23 1.68 -11.76
C GLN A 22 22.46 0.75 -10.81
N GLY A 23 21.54 -0.08 -11.32
CA GLY A 23 20.77 -1.04 -10.54
C GLY A 23 19.80 -1.86 -11.41
N PRO A 24 18.87 -2.61 -10.79
CA PRO A 24 17.84 -3.32 -11.53
C PRO A 24 16.99 -2.35 -12.37
N ALA A 25 16.93 -2.59 -13.66
CA ALA A 25 16.20 -1.73 -14.60
C ALA A 25 15.20 -2.52 -15.44
N VAL A 26 14.13 -1.83 -15.85
CA VAL A 26 13.09 -2.37 -16.73
C VAL A 26 12.92 -1.43 -17.90
N LYS A 27 13.14 -1.94 -19.12
CA LYS A 27 12.98 -1.18 -20.35
C LYS A 27 11.48 -0.93 -20.58
N PRO A 28 11.02 0.33 -20.71
CA PRO A 28 9.61 0.61 -20.90
C PRO A 28 9.14 0.12 -22.28
N ARG A 29 8.05 -0.64 -22.31
CA ARG A 29 7.35 -1.05 -23.54
C ARG A 29 5.87 -0.76 -23.41
N LYS A 30 5.25 -0.26 -24.47
CA LYS A 30 3.83 0.08 -24.47
C LYS A 30 2.99 -1.16 -24.11
N GLY A 31 2.18 -1.03 -23.05
CA GLY A 31 1.30 -2.10 -22.57
C GLY A 31 1.86 -2.93 -21.42
N ASP A 32 3.15 -2.85 -21.12
CA ASP A 32 3.72 -3.51 -19.95
C ASP A 32 3.37 -2.77 -18.66
N ALA A 33 3.27 -3.53 -17.56
CA ALA A 33 3.12 -3.01 -16.21
C ALA A 33 4.23 -3.55 -15.30
N LEU A 34 4.78 -2.68 -14.46
CA LEU A 34 5.72 -3.04 -13.39
C LEU A 34 4.99 -2.93 -12.05
N LEU A 35 5.02 -4.02 -11.28
CA LEU A 35 4.52 -4.06 -9.91
C LEU A 35 5.70 -4.35 -8.97
N PHE A 36 5.84 -3.53 -7.94
CA PHE A 36 6.80 -3.71 -6.84
C PHE A 36 6.12 -3.29 -5.53
N TYR A 37 6.65 -3.76 -4.41
CA TYR A 37 6.12 -3.46 -3.08
C TYR A 37 7.04 -2.48 -2.38
N SER A 38 6.46 -1.46 -1.72
CA SER A 38 7.21 -0.48 -0.94
C SER A 38 7.39 -0.87 0.53
N LEU A 39 6.74 -1.95 0.96
CA LEU A 39 6.73 -2.43 2.33
C LEU A 39 7.07 -3.92 2.36
N TYR A 40 7.71 -4.35 3.45
CA TYR A 40 7.80 -5.76 3.83
C TYR A 40 6.45 -6.29 4.33
N PRO A 41 6.29 -7.63 4.47
CA PRO A 41 5.05 -8.23 4.99
C PRO A 41 4.66 -7.76 6.40
N ASP A 42 5.63 -7.28 7.20
CA ASP A 42 5.41 -6.70 8.52
C ASP A 42 5.06 -5.20 8.47
N ALA A 43 4.77 -4.67 7.28
CA ALA A 43 4.46 -3.27 7.00
C ALA A 43 5.61 -2.27 7.23
N THR A 44 6.85 -2.74 7.46
CA THR A 44 8.01 -1.85 7.54
C THR A 44 8.44 -1.37 6.13
N PRO A 45 8.92 -0.11 5.97
CA PRO A 45 9.38 0.38 4.67
C PRO A 45 10.56 -0.42 4.11
N ASP A 46 10.46 -0.83 2.85
CA ASP A 46 11.55 -1.52 2.14
C ASP A 46 12.45 -0.53 1.41
N THR A 47 13.68 -0.36 1.89
CA THR A 47 14.68 0.52 1.26
C THR A 47 15.13 0.02 -0.11
N ALA A 48 15.00 -1.27 -0.41
CA ALA A 48 15.29 -1.84 -1.72
C ALA A 48 14.23 -1.47 -2.78
N SER A 49 13.08 -0.93 -2.36
CA SER A 49 12.01 -0.46 -3.26
C SER A 49 12.26 0.92 -3.88
N LEU A 50 13.37 1.57 -3.53
CA LEU A 50 13.76 2.86 -4.11
C LEU A 50 13.90 2.72 -5.63
N HIS A 51 13.17 3.54 -6.37
CA HIS A 51 13.10 3.48 -7.82
C HIS A 51 12.98 4.89 -8.40
N ALA A 52 13.43 5.04 -9.65
CA ALA A 52 13.34 6.28 -10.38
C ALA A 52 13.14 6.00 -11.88
N GLY A 53 12.66 7.01 -12.60
CA GLY A 53 12.77 7.04 -14.05
C GLY A 53 14.11 7.65 -14.45
N CYS A 54 14.92 6.91 -15.23
CA CYS A 54 16.08 7.50 -15.88
C CYS A 54 15.67 8.60 -16.89
N PRO A 55 16.59 9.54 -17.21
CA PRO A 55 16.41 10.48 -18.30
C PRO A 55 16.03 9.77 -19.61
N VAL A 56 15.19 10.41 -20.41
CA VAL A 56 14.82 9.91 -21.74
C VAL A 56 15.88 10.36 -22.72
N ASP A 57 16.67 9.42 -23.23
CA ASP A 57 17.75 9.72 -24.19
C ASP A 57 17.17 10.20 -25.54
N GLU A 58 16.07 9.60 -26.01
CA GLU A 58 15.41 9.95 -27.26
C GLU A 58 13.87 9.85 -27.16
N GLY A 59 13.17 10.83 -27.74
CA GLY A 59 11.71 10.85 -27.83
C GLY A 59 11.00 11.25 -26.53
N GLU A 60 9.87 10.60 -26.25
CA GLU A 60 9.04 10.87 -25.07
C GLU A 60 8.65 9.56 -24.36
N LYS A 61 8.60 9.60 -23.03
CA LYS A 61 8.15 8.49 -22.19
C LYS A 61 6.86 8.86 -21.47
N TRP A 62 5.81 8.09 -21.71
CA TRP A 62 4.53 8.19 -21.01
C TRP A 62 4.33 7.00 -20.07
N SER A 63 3.93 7.27 -18.83
CA SER A 63 3.63 6.25 -17.82
C SER A 63 2.45 6.64 -16.95
N ALA A 64 1.74 5.65 -16.42
CA ALA A 64 0.69 5.86 -15.43
C ALA A 64 1.04 5.08 -14.15
N THR A 65 1.08 5.79 -13.02
CA THR A 65 1.39 5.20 -11.72
C THR A 65 0.11 5.02 -10.91
N LYS A 66 -0.13 3.80 -10.42
CA LYS A 66 -1.23 3.52 -9.49
C LYS A 66 -0.63 3.07 -8.15
N TRP A 67 -0.93 3.82 -7.10
CA TRP A 67 -0.62 3.43 -5.73
C TRP A 67 -1.78 2.66 -5.12
N ILE A 68 -1.45 1.60 -4.38
CA ILE A 68 -2.39 0.75 -3.63
C ILE A 68 -1.97 0.84 -2.17
N HIS A 69 -2.83 1.39 -1.33
CA HIS A 69 -2.57 1.56 0.10
C HIS A 69 -3.04 0.33 0.88
N VAL A 70 -2.34 0.01 1.98
CA VAL A 70 -2.73 -1.07 2.90
C VAL A 70 -4.10 -0.80 3.54
N ASN A 71 -4.41 0.47 3.78
CA ASN A 71 -5.67 0.93 4.34
C ASN A 71 -6.38 1.89 3.37
N SER A 72 -7.69 2.08 3.57
CA SER A 72 -8.45 3.09 2.82
C SER A 72 -7.86 4.48 3.04
N PHE A 73 -7.67 5.21 1.94
CA PHE A 73 -7.18 6.59 1.95
C PHE A 73 -8.21 7.57 2.55
N ASP A 74 -9.50 7.21 2.50
CA ASP A 74 -10.60 8.05 2.99
C ASP A 74 -10.78 7.96 4.51
N LYS A 75 -10.01 7.12 5.20
CA LYS A 75 -10.03 7.07 6.67
C LYS A 75 -9.34 8.30 7.24
N VAL A 76 -10.13 9.32 7.55
CA VAL A 76 -9.69 10.46 8.34
C VAL A 76 -9.21 9.95 9.70
N VAL A 77 -7.90 9.92 9.92
CA VAL A 77 -7.28 9.72 11.23
C VAL A 77 -7.65 10.94 12.06
N GLY A 78 -8.70 10.81 12.88
CA GLY A 78 -9.38 11.93 13.56
C GLY A 78 -10.84 12.16 13.15
N GLY A 79 -11.50 11.17 12.55
CA GLY A 79 -12.94 11.23 12.25
C GLY A 79 -13.83 11.43 13.50
N HIS A 80 -15.01 12.03 13.28
CA HIS A 80 -16.02 12.34 14.29
C HIS A 80 -16.15 11.28 15.38
N CYS A 81 -16.11 11.71 16.65
CA CYS A 81 -16.42 10.86 17.79
C CYS A 81 -17.86 10.36 17.68
N SER A 82 -18.02 9.13 17.24
CA SER A 82 -19.32 8.53 16.96
C SER A 82 -19.27 7.04 17.24
N ASP A 83 -20.46 6.49 17.46
CA ASP A 83 -20.66 5.06 17.48
C ASP A 83 -21.14 4.63 16.09
N SER A 84 -20.58 3.53 15.60
CA SER A 84 -20.88 2.97 14.28
C SER A 84 -21.97 1.89 14.32
N ASP A 85 -22.37 1.47 15.53
CA ASP A 85 -23.39 0.46 15.77
C ASP A 85 -24.38 0.96 16.82
N GLU A 86 -25.66 0.63 16.64
CA GLU A 86 -26.73 0.96 17.58
C GLU A 86 -26.56 0.27 18.95
N ASN A 87 -25.83 -0.84 19.01
CA ASN A 87 -25.59 -1.60 20.23
C ASN A 87 -24.38 -1.12 21.03
N CYS A 88 -23.62 -0.13 20.55
CA CYS A 88 -22.39 0.34 21.21
C CYS A 88 -22.61 0.73 22.67
N GLU A 89 -23.73 1.40 23.00
CA GLU A 89 -24.05 1.79 24.37
C GLU A 89 -24.30 0.57 25.26
N ARG A 90 -25.02 -0.43 24.73
CA ARG A 90 -25.30 -1.68 25.43
C ARG A 90 -24.02 -2.48 25.68
N TRP A 91 -23.16 -2.60 24.68
CA TRP A 91 -21.88 -3.30 24.81
C TRP A 91 -20.93 -2.60 25.77
N ALA A 92 -20.85 -1.26 25.70
CA ALA A 92 -20.09 -0.48 26.67
C ALA A 92 -20.61 -0.71 28.11
N SER A 93 -21.93 -0.75 28.30
CA SER A 93 -22.55 -1.06 29.60
C SER A 93 -22.26 -2.48 30.10
N LEU A 94 -22.01 -3.44 29.19
CA LEU A 94 -21.59 -4.81 29.49
C LEU A 94 -20.07 -4.95 29.72
N GLY A 95 -19.32 -3.84 29.62
CA GLY A 95 -17.88 -3.78 29.86
C GLY A 95 -17.02 -4.13 28.65
N GLU A 96 -17.58 -4.12 27.43
CA GLU A 96 -16.84 -4.48 26.22
C GLU A 96 -15.69 -3.52 25.91
N CYS A 97 -15.72 -2.28 26.40
CA CYS A 97 -14.59 -1.34 26.26
C CYS A 97 -13.28 -1.90 26.85
N ASN A 98 -13.38 -2.76 27.87
CA ASN A 98 -12.22 -3.41 28.49
C ASN A 98 -11.99 -4.83 27.98
N LYS A 99 -13.06 -5.57 27.67
CA LYS A 99 -12.99 -6.97 27.22
C LYS A 99 -12.61 -7.08 25.74
N ASN A 100 -13.02 -6.11 24.93
CA ASN A 100 -12.80 -6.04 23.50
C ASN A 100 -12.36 -4.61 23.06
N PRO A 101 -11.21 -4.13 23.58
CA PRO A 101 -10.76 -2.76 23.36
C PRO A 101 -10.43 -2.46 21.89
N GLU A 102 -9.90 -3.42 21.15
CA GLU A 102 -9.59 -3.30 19.71
C GLU A 102 -10.84 -2.94 18.89
N TYR A 103 -11.95 -3.63 19.10
CA TYR A 103 -13.19 -3.32 18.38
C TYR A 103 -13.83 -2.03 18.87
N MET A 104 -13.88 -1.84 20.20
CA MET A 104 -14.66 -0.77 20.80
C MET A 104 -13.93 0.59 20.73
N ILE A 105 -12.67 0.63 21.13
CA ILE A 105 -11.83 1.83 21.26
C ILE A 105 -10.93 1.99 20.04
N GLY A 106 -10.38 0.88 19.54
CA GLY A 106 -9.38 0.88 18.47
C GLY A 106 -7.95 0.87 19.00
N SER A 107 -7.01 0.98 18.07
CA SER A 107 -5.57 1.04 18.29
C SER A 107 -5.00 2.38 17.82
N SER A 108 -3.67 2.52 17.88
CA SER A 108 -2.96 3.69 17.32
C SER A 108 -3.21 3.88 15.83
N ASP A 109 -3.46 2.77 15.11
CA ASP A 109 -3.53 2.77 13.65
C ASP A 109 -4.98 2.81 13.14
N LEU A 110 -5.94 2.35 13.97
CA LEU A 110 -7.33 2.22 13.57
C LEU A 110 -8.29 2.64 14.69
N PRO A 111 -9.21 3.58 14.43
CA PRO A 111 -10.24 3.93 15.41
C PRO A 111 -11.23 2.77 15.59
N GLY A 112 -11.63 2.51 16.83
CA GLY A 112 -12.68 1.56 17.15
C GLY A 112 -14.06 2.05 16.72
N TYR A 113 -15.01 1.12 16.73
CA TYR A 113 -16.37 1.32 16.24
C TYR A 113 -17.29 1.99 17.27
N CYS A 114 -16.94 1.91 18.57
CA CYS A 114 -17.81 2.35 19.68
C CYS A 114 -17.11 3.38 20.60
N ARG A 115 -16.26 4.22 20.02
CA ARG A 115 -15.39 5.14 20.77
C ARG A 115 -16.19 6.12 21.63
N LYS A 116 -17.32 6.61 21.12
CA LYS A 116 -18.20 7.53 21.84
C LYS A 116 -18.83 6.84 23.06
N SER A 117 -19.38 5.64 22.89
CA SER A 117 -19.93 4.85 24.00
C SER A 117 -18.87 4.46 25.04
N CYS A 118 -17.61 4.26 24.62
CA CYS A 118 -16.48 4.03 25.52
C CYS A 118 -15.85 5.29 26.10
N LYS A 119 -16.32 6.49 25.74
CA LYS A 119 -15.86 7.78 26.28
C LYS A 119 -14.35 8.02 26.11
N VAL A 120 -13.78 7.46 25.04
CA VAL A 120 -12.36 7.67 24.64
C VAL A 120 -12.21 8.81 23.64
N CYS A 121 -13.37 9.35 23.24
CA CYS A 121 -13.65 10.65 22.69
C CYS A 121 -15.05 11.01 23.25
#